data_AF-A0A9N9A7M5-F1
#
_entry.id   AF-A0A9N9A7M5-F1
#
_cell.length_a   1.000
_cell.length_b   1.000
_cell.length_c   1.000
_cell.angle_alpha   90.00
_cell.angle_beta   90.00
_cell.angle_gamma   90.00
#
_symmetry.space_group_name_H-M   'P 1'
#
loop_
_entity.id
_entity.type
_entity.pdbx_description
1 polymer ?
#
loop_
_entity_poly.entity_id
_entity_poly.type
_entity_poly.pdbx_seq_one_letter_code
_entity_poly.pdbx_strand_id
1 'polypeptide(L)'
;MNLAEGCKMSNKKPWEGQNEVTVTLQELRNAVDNFADTFKASQLQQLIRRDMVKIAKSFTKEHGKTFLDSKGMLVNDYKWLNIACITAGICPFNFLAMIPLWMFPLSIATENTMIINPSEKDSDATIILAELVKEARVPPGVLNIVHGPIKYRRFLMR
;
A
#
# COMPACT_ATOMS: atom_id res chain seq x y z
N MET A 1 -25.44 -14.07 8.15
CA MET A 1 -24.86 -13.88 6.80
C MET A 1 -23.38 -13.60 7.01
N ASN A 2 -22.50 -14.52 6.57
CA ASN A 2 -21.09 -14.58 6.95
C ASN A 2 -20.26 -13.39 6.42
N LEU A 3 -19.54 -12.68 7.31
CA LEU A 3 -18.66 -11.53 7.01
C LEU A 3 -17.18 -11.93 6.85
N ALA A 4 -16.92 -13.14 6.36
CA ALA A 4 -15.59 -13.77 6.42
C ALA A 4 -14.71 -13.64 5.17
N GLU A 5 -15.16 -13.02 4.07
CA GLU A 5 -14.45 -13.15 2.78
C GLU A 5 -13.62 -11.93 2.33
N GLY A 6 -13.57 -10.85 3.12
CA GLY A 6 -12.99 -9.58 2.67
C GLY A 6 -11.51 -9.30 2.97
N CYS A 7 -10.82 -10.10 3.77
CA CYS A 7 -9.37 -9.96 3.98
C CYS A 7 -8.86 -11.30 4.49
N LYS A 8 -8.06 -11.99 3.68
CA LYS A 8 -7.27 -13.12 4.21
C LYS A 8 -6.25 -12.51 5.17
N MET A 9 -6.64 -12.33 6.43
CA MET A 9 -5.64 -12.29 7.51
C MET A 9 -4.95 -13.64 7.41
N SER A 10 -3.78 -13.64 6.76
CA SER A 10 -2.99 -14.85 6.59
C SER A 10 -2.92 -15.51 7.96
N ASN A 11 -3.35 -16.77 7.99
CA ASN A 11 -3.46 -17.58 9.18
C ASN A 11 -2.23 -17.41 10.07
N LYS A 12 -2.38 -17.72 11.36
CA LYS A 12 -1.30 -17.90 12.37
C LYS A 12 -0.23 -18.95 11.98
N LYS A 13 0.05 -19.17 10.69
CA LYS A 13 1.16 -19.96 10.19
C LYS A 13 2.37 -19.03 10.07
N PRO A 14 3.49 -19.36 10.74
CA PRO A 14 4.76 -18.69 10.49
C PRO A 14 5.07 -18.78 8.99
N TRP A 15 5.67 -17.74 8.42
CA TRP A 15 6.27 -17.87 7.09
C TRP A 15 7.18 -19.09 7.06
N GLU A 16 6.95 -20.02 6.15
CA GLU A 16 7.79 -21.21 6.00
C GLU A 16 8.81 -21.03 4.87
N GLY A 17 8.58 -20.07 3.95
CA GLY A 17 9.47 -19.80 2.82
C GLY A 17 9.17 -18.54 2.01
N GLN A 18 9.94 -18.33 0.94
CA GLN A 18 9.94 -17.11 0.13
C GLN A 18 8.63 -16.85 -0.66
N ASN A 19 7.86 -17.91 -0.94
CA ASN A 19 6.66 -17.82 -1.78
C ASN A 19 5.54 -16.98 -1.15
N GLU A 20 5.36 -17.07 0.18
CA GLU A 20 4.31 -16.34 0.90
C GLU A 20 4.57 -14.82 0.92
N VAL A 21 5.86 -14.45 0.91
CA VAL A 21 6.32 -13.06 0.78
C VAL A 21 5.91 -12.48 -0.55
N THR A 22 6.17 -13.22 -1.62
CA THR A 22 5.89 -12.77 -2.98
C THR A 22 4.39 -12.63 -3.23
N VAL A 23 3.58 -13.55 -2.70
CA VAL A 23 2.12 -13.44 -2.77
C VAL A 23 1.63 -12.21 -2.01
N THR A 24 2.10 -11.99 -0.78
CA THR A 24 1.69 -10.81 0.02
C THR A 24 2.12 -9.51 -0.66
N LEU A 25 3.33 -9.46 -1.24
CA LEU A 25 3.80 -8.31 -2.02
C LEU A 25 2.93 -8.08 -3.27
N GLN A 26 2.46 -9.13 -3.93
CA GLN A 26 1.55 -9.00 -5.06
C GLN A 26 0.17 -8.48 -4.64
N GLU A 27 -0.35 -8.93 -3.49
CA GLU A 27 -1.60 -8.42 -2.92
C GLU A 27 -1.48 -6.93 -2.55
N LEU A 28 -0.35 -6.52 -1.95
CA LEU A 28 -0.04 -5.13 -1.67
C LEU A 28 0.03 -4.28 -2.95
N ARG A 29 0.66 -4.79 -4.03
CA ARG A 29 0.68 -4.12 -5.34
C ARG A 29 -0.72 -3.95 -5.91
N ASN A 30 -1.55 -4.98 -5.83
CA ASN A 30 -2.93 -4.91 -6.31
C ASN A 30 -3.78 -3.95 -5.45
N ALA A 31 -3.49 -3.86 -4.14
CA ALA A 31 -4.17 -2.92 -3.24
C ALA A 31 -3.77 -1.48 -3.52
N VAL A 32 -2.49 -1.21 -3.87
CA VAL A 32 -2.02 0.11 -4.30
C VAL A 32 -2.90 0.69 -5.42
N ASP A 33 -3.15 -0.10 -6.47
CA ASP A 33 -3.93 0.36 -7.64
C ASP A 33 -5.38 0.73 -7.28
N ASN A 34 -5.94 0.11 -6.24
CA ASN A 34 -7.31 0.36 -5.77
C ASN A 34 -7.38 1.40 -4.63
N PHE A 35 -6.29 1.56 -3.87
CA PHE A 35 -6.23 2.42 -2.69
C PHE A 35 -6.02 3.89 -3.06
N ALA A 36 -5.27 4.14 -4.15
CA ALA A 36 -4.97 5.47 -4.66
C ALA A 36 -6.23 6.32 -4.96
N ASP A 37 -7.41 5.72 -5.08
CA ASP A 37 -8.66 6.46 -5.33
C ASP A 37 -9.38 6.96 -4.04
N THR A 38 -8.87 6.64 -2.83
CA THR A 38 -9.67 6.72 -1.58
C THR A 38 -9.38 7.95 -0.67
N PHE A 39 -8.20 8.59 -0.74
CA PHE A 39 -7.77 9.63 0.21
C PHE A 39 -7.50 11.00 -0.44
N LYS A 40 -7.40 12.11 0.31
CA LYS A 40 -7.38 13.48 -0.28
C LYS A 40 -6.23 13.80 -1.25
N ALA A 41 -5.07 13.11 -1.21
CA ALA A 41 -4.06 13.29 -2.25
C ALA A 41 -4.51 12.64 -3.59
N SER A 42 -5.39 11.65 -3.52
CA SER A 42 -6.22 11.19 -4.65
C SER A 42 -7.00 12.32 -5.30
N GLN A 43 -7.48 13.34 -4.57
CA GLN A 43 -8.32 14.37 -5.19
C GLN A 43 -7.56 15.18 -6.23
N LEU A 44 -6.32 15.59 -5.92
CA LEU A 44 -5.48 16.32 -6.88
C LEU A 44 -5.10 15.42 -8.06
N GLN A 45 -4.68 14.17 -7.79
CA GLN A 45 -4.37 13.19 -8.82
C GLN A 45 -5.59 12.92 -9.73
N GLN A 46 -6.78 12.76 -9.16
CA GLN A 46 -8.04 12.56 -9.89
C GLN A 46 -8.40 13.77 -10.75
N LEU A 47 -8.21 15.00 -10.25
CA LEU A 47 -8.43 16.22 -11.02
C LEU A 47 -7.44 16.33 -12.19
N ILE A 48 -6.16 16.03 -11.97
CA ILE A 48 -5.15 15.98 -13.02
C ILE A 48 -5.50 14.89 -14.05
N ARG A 49 -5.90 13.70 -13.60
CA ARG A 49 -6.32 12.58 -14.45
C ARG A 49 -7.51 12.96 -15.33
N ARG A 50 -8.54 13.57 -14.73
CA ARG A 50 -9.75 14.07 -15.41
C ARG A 50 -9.38 15.06 -16.50
N ASP A 51 -8.49 15.99 -16.20
CA ASP A 51 -8.17 17.10 -17.08
C ASP A 51 -6.95 16.84 -17.99
N MET A 52 -6.37 15.63 -17.99
CA MET A 52 -5.17 15.31 -18.79
C MET A 52 -5.33 15.64 -20.28
N VAL A 53 -6.51 15.43 -20.86
CA VAL A 53 -6.77 15.79 -22.27
C VAL A 53 -6.70 17.30 -22.49
N LYS A 54 -7.21 18.09 -21.54
CA LYS A 54 -7.16 19.56 -21.59
C LYS A 54 -5.72 20.05 -21.45
N ILE A 55 -4.96 19.46 -20.51
CA ILE A 55 -3.55 19.81 -20.29
C ILE A 55 -2.72 19.45 -21.53
N ALA A 56 -2.91 18.26 -22.10
CA ALA A 56 -2.22 17.83 -23.33
C ALA A 56 -2.50 18.77 -24.51
N LYS A 57 -3.75 19.24 -24.68
CA LYS A 57 -4.11 20.24 -25.71
C LYS A 57 -3.40 21.57 -25.50
N SER A 58 -3.28 22.05 -24.26
CA SER A 58 -2.53 23.28 -23.94
C SER A 58 -1.07 23.13 -24.35
N PHE A 59 -0.45 22.02 -23.96
CA PHE A 59 0.96 21.73 -24.24
C PHE A 59 1.25 21.63 -25.74
N THR A 60 0.36 20.98 -26.50
CA THR A 60 0.41 20.93 -27.98
C THR A 60 0.38 22.34 -28.57
N LYS A 61 -0.52 23.21 -28.08
CA LYS A 61 -0.67 24.58 -28.57
C LYS A 61 0.55 25.46 -28.26
N GLU A 62 1.09 25.35 -27.05
CA GLU A 62 2.19 26.20 -26.57
C GLU A 62 3.56 25.77 -27.12
N HIS A 63 3.80 24.47 -27.25
CA HIS A 63 5.11 23.92 -27.65
C HIS A 63 5.17 23.41 -29.09
N GLY A 64 4.06 23.44 -29.84
CA GLY A 64 4.00 22.96 -31.22
C GLY A 64 4.22 21.45 -31.39
N LYS A 65 4.19 20.67 -30.30
CA LYS A 65 4.31 19.21 -30.33
C LYS A 65 3.03 18.57 -30.86
N THR A 66 3.12 17.32 -31.33
CA THR A 66 1.90 16.57 -31.65
C THR A 66 1.09 16.30 -30.38
N PHE A 67 -0.23 16.16 -30.53
CA PHE A 67 -1.10 15.82 -29.39
C PHE A 67 -0.74 14.47 -28.78
N LEU A 68 -0.31 13.51 -29.61
CA LEU A 68 0.10 12.18 -29.16
C LEU A 68 1.34 12.24 -28.28
N ASP A 69 2.35 13.03 -28.67
CA ASP A 69 3.57 13.21 -27.88
C ASP A 69 3.27 13.92 -26.56
N SER A 70 2.47 14.99 -26.61
CA SER A 70 2.05 15.75 -25.43
C SER A 70 1.32 14.87 -24.43
N LYS A 71 0.39 14.04 -24.92
CA LYS A 71 -0.34 13.06 -24.11
C LYS A 71 0.60 11.98 -23.55
N GLY A 72 1.53 11.48 -24.35
CA GLY A 72 2.51 10.47 -23.94
C GLY A 72 3.39 10.94 -22.78
N MET A 73 3.88 12.19 -22.85
CA MET A 73 4.64 12.82 -21.77
C MET A 73 3.82 12.93 -20.48
N LEU A 74 2.61 13.49 -20.56
CA LEU A 74 1.70 13.62 -19.42
C LEU A 74 1.36 12.29 -18.76
N VAL A 75 1.14 11.23 -19.55
CA VAL A 75 0.89 9.88 -19.01
C VAL A 75 2.11 9.35 -18.27
N ASN A 76 3.32 9.61 -18.76
CA ASN A 76 4.54 9.20 -18.07
C ASN A 76 4.77 10.00 -16.79
N ASP A 77 4.53 11.31 -16.80
CA ASP A 77 4.68 12.17 -15.62
C ASP A 77 3.61 11.85 -14.56
N TYR A 78 2.38 11.57 -14.98
CA TYR A 78 1.30 11.16 -14.09
C TYR A 78 1.62 9.85 -13.34
N LYS A 79 2.35 8.91 -13.97
CA LYS A 79 2.80 7.69 -13.30
C LYS A 79 3.72 7.98 -12.13
N TRP A 80 4.57 9.00 -12.22
CA TRP A 80 5.44 9.41 -11.10
C TRP A 80 4.65 10.04 -9.95
N LEU A 81 3.54 10.70 -10.26
CA LEU A 81 2.63 11.26 -9.26
C LEU A 81 1.83 10.18 -8.52
N ASN A 82 1.55 9.04 -9.18
CA ASN A 82 0.76 7.92 -8.67
C ASN A 82 1.62 6.77 -8.10
N ILE A 83 2.83 7.04 -7.63
CA ILE A 83 3.66 6.02 -6.98
C ILE A 83 3.16 5.87 -5.54
N ALA A 84 2.14 5.03 -5.35
CA ALA A 84 1.90 4.44 -4.04
C ALA A 84 2.92 3.31 -3.83
N CYS A 85 3.71 3.42 -2.77
CA CYS A 85 4.79 2.48 -2.45
C CYS A 85 4.29 1.36 -1.54
N ILE A 86 5.06 0.27 -1.54
CA ILE A 86 4.97 -0.74 -0.49
C ILE A 86 6.01 -0.39 0.56
N THR A 87 5.56 -0.23 1.79
CA THR A 87 6.42 -0.01 2.96
C THR A 87 6.48 -1.28 3.81
N ALA A 88 7.62 -1.55 4.43
CA ALA A 88 7.80 -2.71 5.29
C ALA A 88 8.16 -2.26 6.71
N GLY A 89 7.55 -2.89 7.71
CA GLY A 89 7.83 -2.65 9.12
C GLY A 89 8.19 -3.91 9.87
N ILE A 90 9.27 -3.83 10.64
CA ILE A 90 9.73 -4.91 11.50
C ILE A 90 9.63 -4.41 12.94
N CYS A 91 8.72 -4.99 13.73
CA CYS A 91 8.47 -4.51 15.09
C CYS A 91 9.24 -5.34 16.14
N PRO A 92 9.93 -4.71 17.10
CA PRO A 92 10.57 -5.38 18.22
C PRO A 92 9.54 -5.74 19.31
N PHE A 93 9.96 -6.56 20.28
CA PHE A 93 9.11 -7.09 21.36
C PHE A 93 8.80 -6.07 22.48
N ASN A 94 9.62 -5.04 22.64
CA ASN A 94 9.53 -4.15 23.80
C ASN A 94 8.42 -3.08 23.71
N PHE A 95 7.82 -2.86 22.53
CA PHE A 95 6.88 -1.77 22.29
C PHE A 95 5.76 -2.16 21.31
N LEU A 96 4.91 -3.08 21.76
CA LEU A 96 4.03 -3.89 20.93
C LEU A 96 2.95 -3.14 20.14
N ALA A 97 2.23 -2.21 20.79
CA ALA A 97 1.25 -1.37 20.10
C ALA A 97 1.91 -0.11 19.53
N MET A 98 2.87 0.45 20.26
CA MET A 98 3.46 1.74 19.97
C MET A 98 4.22 1.76 18.65
N ILE A 99 5.06 0.74 18.38
CA ILE A 99 5.82 0.70 17.13
C ILE A 99 4.90 0.54 15.90
N PRO A 100 3.96 -0.42 15.85
CA PRO A 100 2.99 -0.48 14.75
C PRO A 100 2.23 0.84 14.54
N LEU A 101 1.78 1.49 15.62
CA LEU A 101 1.07 2.78 15.55
C LEU A 101 1.93 3.94 15.04
N TRP A 102 3.26 3.85 15.15
CA TRP A 102 4.17 4.82 14.52
C TRP A 102 4.41 4.55 13.04
N MET A 103 4.07 3.36 12.55
CA MET A 103 4.38 2.93 11.19
C MET A 103 3.17 2.92 10.26
N PHE A 104 2.17 2.06 10.52
CA PHE A 104 1.08 1.86 9.57
C PHE A 104 0.17 3.09 9.41
N PRO A 105 -0.14 3.90 10.44
CA PRO A 105 -0.98 5.07 10.24
C PRO A 105 -0.33 6.09 9.30
N LEU A 106 0.99 6.31 9.42
CA LEU A 106 1.72 7.20 8.53
C LEU A 106 1.77 6.65 7.10
N SER A 107 2.02 5.34 6.95
CA SER A 107 2.02 4.68 5.65
C SER A 107 0.66 4.82 4.94
N ILE A 108 -0.43 4.49 5.63
CA ILE A 108 -1.79 4.59 5.10
C ILE A 108 -2.15 6.06 4.80
N ALA A 109 -1.82 6.99 5.69
CA ALA A 109 -2.11 8.41 5.50
C ALA A 109 -1.37 9.03 4.30
N THR A 110 -0.23 8.44 3.92
CA THR A 110 0.56 8.83 2.75
C THR A 110 0.23 7.98 1.52
N GLU A 111 -0.92 7.30 1.52
CA GLU A 111 -1.43 6.49 0.40
C GLU A 111 -0.52 5.31 0.03
N ASN A 112 0.33 4.87 0.96
CA ASN A 112 1.14 3.68 0.81
C ASN A 112 0.42 2.46 1.37
N THR A 113 0.80 1.29 0.87
CA THR A 113 0.43 0.02 1.48
C THR A 113 1.58 -0.47 2.37
N MET A 114 1.26 -1.26 3.38
CA MET A 114 2.23 -1.69 4.38
C MET A 114 2.15 -3.17 4.68
N ILE A 115 3.33 -3.78 4.79
CA ILE A 115 3.54 -5.09 5.41
C ILE A 115 4.20 -4.91 6.78
N ILE A 116 3.62 -5.47 7.84
CA ILE A 116 4.21 -5.48 9.19
C ILE A 116 4.54 -6.90 9.60
N ASN A 117 5.79 -7.11 10.02
CA ASN A 117 6.24 -8.30 10.71
C ASN A 117 6.42 -7.99 12.20
N PRO A 118 5.47 -8.38 13.07
CA PRO A 118 5.62 -8.22 14.51
C PRO A 118 6.64 -9.21 15.07
N SER A 119 7.01 -9.01 16.34
CA SER A 119 7.81 -9.97 17.08
C SER A 119 7.08 -11.31 17.21
N GLU A 120 7.81 -12.41 17.06
CA GLU A 120 7.30 -13.78 17.23
C GLU A 120 6.92 -14.09 18.68
N LYS A 121 7.47 -13.34 19.64
CA LYS A 121 7.23 -13.54 21.08
C LYS A 121 5.92 -12.92 21.55
N ASP A 122 5.47 -11.89 20.85
CA ASP A 122 4.44 -10.98 21.30
C ASP A 122 3.91 -10.16 20.12
N SER A 123 2.75 -10.57 19.61
CA SER A 123 2.16 -9.99 18.39
C SER A 123 0.68 -9.66 18.49
N ASP A 124 0.04 -10.01 19.61
CA ASP A 124 -1.40 -9.84 19.81
C ASP A 124 -1.85 -8.39 19.66
N ALA A 125 -1.07 -7.43 20.18
CA ALA A 125 -1.38 -6.01 20.04
C ALA A 125 -1.45 -5.57 18.57
N THR A 126 -0.52 -6.05 17.73
CA THR A 126 -0.51 -5.77 16.30
C THR A 126 -1.72 -6.39 15.59
N ILE A 127 -2.14 -7.59 16.01
CA ILE A 127 -3.33 -8.25 15.45
C ILE A 127 -4.59 -7.46 15.78
N ILE A 128 -4.76 -7.04 17.05
CA ILE A 128 -5.91 -6.21 17.47
C ILE A 128 -5.94 -4.90 16.66
N LEU A 129 -4.78 -4.25 16.46
CA LEU A 129 -4.69 -3.04 15.64
C LEU A 129 -5.10 -3.30 14.17
N ALA A 130 -4.73 -4.45 13.60
CA ALA A 130 -5.14 -4.82 12.25
C ALA A 130 -6.66 -5.05 12.14
N GLU A 131 -7.29 -5.58 13.18
CA GLU A 131 -8.76 -5.70 13.26
C GLU A 131 -9.43 -4.32 13.28
N LEU A 132 -8.90 -3.38 14.07
CA LEU A 132 -9.40 -2.00 14.09
C LEU A 132 -9.24 -1.30 12.73
N VAL A 133 -8.16 -1.56 12.00
CA VAL A 133 -7.96 -1.06 10.63
C VAL A 133 -9.04 -1.57 9.68
N LYS A 134 -9.46 -2.83 9.84
CA LYS A 134 -10.59 -3.41 9.09
C LYS A 134 -11.91 -2.74 9.47
N GLU A 135 -12.15 -2.51 10.76
CA GLU A 135 -13.34 -1.79 11.24
C GLU A 135 -13.41 -0.34 10.73
N ALA A 136 -12.25 0.32 10.59
CA ALA A 136 -12.10 1.64 9.99
C ALA A 136 -12.34 1.66 8.46
N ARG A 137 -12.66 0.51 7.86
CA ARG A 137 -12.94 0.34 6.42
C ARG A 137 -11.75 0.69 5.52
N VAL A 138 -10.54 0.50 6.03
CA VAL A 138 -9.34 0.54 5.18
C VAL A 138 -9.46 -0.59 4.15
N PRO A 139 -9.22 -0.33 2.85
CA PRO A 139 -9.37 -1.34 1.81
C PRO A 139 -8.52 -2.60 2.08
N PRO A 140 -9.04 -3.79 1.73
CA PRO A 140 -8.30 -5.03 1.87
C PRO A 140 -6.94 -4.98 1.18
N GLY A 141 -5.93 -5.54 1.83
CA GLY A 141 -4.57 -5.59 1.31
C GLY A 141 -3.76 -4.31 1.48
N VAL A 142 -4.33 -3.22 2.01
CA VAL A 142 -3.56 -2.00 2.33
C VAL A 142 -2.62 -2.20 3.52
N LEU A 143 -3.08 -2.94 4.55
CA LEU A 143 -2.25 -3.38 5.66
C LEU A 143 -2.24 -4.90 5.71
N ASN A 144 -1.05 -5.49 5.65
CA ASN A 144 -0.84 -6.92 5.79
C ASN A 144 0.07 -7.21 6.99
N ILE A 145 -0.33 -8.16 7.82
CA ILE A 145 0.49 -8.66 8.93
C ILE A 145 1.07 -10.02 8.52
N VAL A 146 2.39 -10.15 8.67
CA VAL A 146 3.09 -11.40 8.36
C VAL A 146 3.85 -11.88 9.58
N HIS A 147 3.45 -13.05 10.10
CA HIS A 147 4.15 -13.68 11.22
C HIS A 147 5.28 -14.56 10.71
N GLY A 148 6.40 -14.58 11.43
CA GLY A 148 7.48 -15.49 11.11
C GLY A 148 8.80 -15.10 11.76
N PRO A 149 9.71 -16.06 11.94
CA PRO A 149 10.96 -15.83 12.62
C PRO A 149 11.85 -14.83 11.90
N ILE A 150 12.75 -14.21 12.66
CA ILE A 150 13.70 -13.17 12.19
C ILE A 150 14.39 -13.56 10.86
N LYS A 151 14.74 -14.84 10.67
CA LYS A 151 15.41 -15.36 9.47
C LYS A 151 14.68 -15.07 8.16
N TYR A 152 13.36 -14.90 8.18
CA TYR A 152 12.56 -14.62 6.98
C TYR A 152 12.35 -13.13 6.71
N ARG A 153 12.71 -12.25 7.65
CA ARG A 153 12.61 -10.78 7.50
C ARG A 153 13.46 -10.24 6.35
N ARG A 154 14.53 -10.97 5.98
CA ARG A 154 15.39 -10.63 4.83
C ARG A 154 14.61 -10.52 3.52
N PHE A 155 13.49 -11.24 3.39
CA PHE A 155 12.66 -11.17 2.20
C PHE A 155 11.86 -9.85 2.08
N LEU A 156 11.71 -9.10 3.17
CA LEU A 156 11.11 -7.76 3.15
C LEU A 156 12.11 -6.67 2.72
N MET A 157 13.39 -7.00 2.65
CA MET A 157 14.48 -6.07 2.33
C MET A 157 15.01 -6.25 0.90
N ARG A 158 14.34 -7.05 0.07
CA ARG A 158 14.72 -7.37 -1.32
C ARG A 158 13.66 -6.85 -2.27
#